data_AF-A0A1F6HTT4-F1
#
_entry.id   AF-A0A1F6HTT4-F1
#
_cell.length_a   1.000
_cell.length_b   1.000
_cell.length_c   1.000
_cell.angle_alpha   90.00
_cell.angle_beta   90.00
_cell.angle_gamma   90.00
#
_symmetry.space_group_name_H-M   'P 1'
#
loop_
_entity.id
_entity.type
_entity.pdbx_description
1 polymer ?
#
loop_
_entity_poly.entity_id
_entity_poly.type
_entity_poly.pdbx_seq_one_letter_code
_entity_poly.pdbx_strand_id
1 'polypeptide(L)'
;MKKSTFLIFATYIWIKTLLGLTFRPLATVRQVTRRPILLPVVFSPFIGLSILFVLGRIGAYLIDVYELKRELISLFLGTALISIALWQALLLYLLASFIFAFWRR
;
A
#
# COMPACT_ATOMS: atom_id res chain seq x y z
N MET A 1 -19.36 17.59 -14.53
CA MET A 1 -18.58 16.56 -15.28
C MET A 1 -19.41 15.30 -15.40
N LYS A 2 -19.37 14.58 -16.53
CA LYS A 2 -20.01 13.25 -16.64
C LYS A 2 -19.37 12.31 -15.60
N LYS A 3 -20.17 11.40 -15.00
CA LYS A 3 -19.70 10.45 -13.96
C LYS A 3 -18.47 9.65 -14.40
N SER A 4 -18.41 9.27 -15.68
CA SER A 4 -17.25 8.58 -16.28
C SER A 4 -15.96 9.40 -16.24
N THR A 5 -16.01 10.69 -16.60
CA THR A 5 -14.82 11.57 -16.57
C THR A 5 -14.29 11.77 -15.15
N PHE A 6 -15.19 11.86 -14.17
CA PHE A 6 -14.80 11.95 -12.76
C PHE A 6 -14.09 10.67 -12.27
N LEU A 7 -14.64 9.49 -12.62
CA LEU A 7 -14.02 8.20 -12.28
C LEU A 7 -12.63 8.05 -12.90
N ILE A 8 -12.48 8.35 -14.19
CA ILE A 8 -11.19 8.26 -14.88
C ILE A 8 -10.16 9.18 -14.22
N PHE A 9 -10.57 10.41 -13.88
CA PHE A 9 -9.71 11.37 -13.22
C PHE A 9 -9.31 10.94 -11.80
N ALA A 10 -10.26 10.42 -11.02
CA ALA A 10 -10.00 9.89 -9.68
C ALA A 10 -9.02 8.72 -9.73
N THR A 11 -9.23 7.76 -10.63
CA THR A 11 -8.33 6.62 -10.84
C THR A 11 -6.93 7.08 -11.28
N TYR A 12 -6.84 8.04 -12.19
CA TYR A 12 -5.56 8.59 -12.63
C TYR A 12 -4.78 9.22 -11.46
N ILE A 13 -5.44 10.05 -10.65
CA ILE A 13 -4.84 10.64 -9.45
C ILE A 13 -4.39 9.54 -8.50
N TRP A 14 -5.24 8.55 -8.26
CA TRP A 14 -4.96 7.45 -7.35
C TRP A 14 -3.70 6.68 -7.76
N ILE A 15 -3.61 6.28 -9.03
CA ILE A 15 -2.44 5.56 -9.59
C ILE A 15 -1.19 6.44 -9.54
N LYS A 16 -1.30 7.72 -9.91
CA LYS A 16 -0.17 8.66 -9.86
C LYS A 16 0.37 8.82 -8.44
N THR A 17 -0.51 8.94 -7.46
CA THR A 17 -0.14 9.04 -6.05
C THR A 17 0.48 7.72 -5.55
N LEU A 18 -0.08 6.56 -5.92
CA LEU A 18 0.52 5.25 -5.63
C LEU A 18 1.96 5.13 -6.16
N LEU A 19 2.19 5.44 -7.43
CA LEU A 19 3.53 5.42 -8.02
C LEU A 19 4.45 6.42 -7.31
N GLY A 20 3.94 7.61 -6.99
CA GLY A 20 4.67 8.60 -6.22
C GLY A 20 5.07 8.10 -4.83
N LEU A 21 4.18 7.38 -4.14
CA LEU A 21 4.48 6.76 -2.85
C LEU A 21 5.59 5.74 -3.02
N THR A 22 5.54 4.90 -4.04
CA THR A 22 6.55 3.86 -4.36
C THR A 22 7.93 4.43 -4.66
N PHE A 23 8.04 5.42 -5.55
CA PHE A 23 9.36 5.90 -6.02
C PHE A 23 9.91 7.08 -5.24
N ARG A 24 9.05 7.92 -4.64
CA ARG A 24 9.43 9.16 -3.95
C ARG A 24 8.60 9.34 -2.67
N PRO A 25 8.69 8.41 -1.70
CA PRO A 25 7.79 8.36 -0.54
C PRO A 25 7.79 9.66 0.26
N LEU A 26 8.95 10.25 0.54
CA LEU A 26 9.05 11.47 1.35
C LEU A 26 8.34 12.67 0.70
N ALA A 27 8.59 12.93 -0.59
CA ALA A 27 7.98 14.03 -1.32
C ALA A 27 6.47 13.82 -1.48
N THR A 28 6.05 12.59 -1.77
CA THR A 28 4.66 12.25 -2.02
C THR A 28 3.83 12.27 -0.74
N VAL A 29 4.32 11.71 0.37
CA VAL A 29 3.61 11.78 1.67
C VAL A 29 3.45 13.22 2.13
N ARG A 30 4.46 14.09 1.93
CA ARG A 30 4.32 15.53 2.19
C ARG A 30 3.21 16.18 1.36
N GLN A 31 3.11 15.82 0.08
CA GLN A 31 2.07 16.32 -0.81
C GLN A 31 0.68 15.82 -0.39
N VAL A 32 0.58 14.55 -0.03
CA VAL A 32 -0.65 13.93 0.45
C VAL A 32 -1.12 14.54 1.76
N THR A 33 -0.21 14.79 2.70
CA THR A 33 -0.52 15.43 3.99
C THR A 33 -1.14 16.82 3.80
N ARG A 34 -0.72 17.56 2.76
CA ARG A 34 -1.28 18.88 2.42
C ARG A 34 -2.64 18.82 1.69
N ARG A 35 -3.05 17.66 1.20
CA ARG A 35 -4.26 17.48 0.39
C ARG A 35 -5.08 16.32 0.98
N PRO A 36 -6.06 16.59 1.87
CA PRO A 36 -6.74 15.55 2.63
C PRO A 36 -7.45 14.52 1.76
N ILE A 37 -7.89 14.90 0.55
CA ILE A 37 -8.52 14.02 -0.44
C ILE A 37 -7.59 12.87 -0.87
N LEU A 38 -6.27 13.03 -0.77
CA LEU A 38 -5.27 12.03 -1.16
C LEU A 38 -4.85 11.11 -0.01
N LEU A 39 -5.24 11.40 1.24
CA LEU A 39 -4.88 10.61 2.42
C LEU A 39 -5.27 9.13 2.31
N PRO A 40 -6.45 8.76 1.76
CA PRO A 40 -6.84 7.36 1.63
C PRO A 40 -5.83 6.53 0.84
N VAL A 41 -5.09 7.14 -0.09
CA VAL A 41 -4.11 6.45 -0.94
C VAL A 41 -2.92 5.93 -0.11
N VAL A 42 -2.54 6.59 0.98
CA VAL A 42 -1.44 6.14 1.87
C VAL A 42 -1.80 4.85 2.60
N PHE A 43 -3.10 4.56 2.76
CA PHE A 43 -3.59 3.33 3.35
C PHE A 43 -3.79 2.21 2.33
N SER A 44 -3.58 2.47 1.03
CA SER A 44 -3.73 1.44 -0.02
C SER A 44 -2.87 0.18 0.20
N PRO A 45 -1.64 0.23 0.77
CA PRO A 45 -0.89 -1.00 1.03
C PRO A 45 -1.53 -1.86 2.13
N PHE A 46 -2.36 -1.33 3.03
CA PHE A 46 -3.16 -2.16 3.94
C PHE A 46 -4.17 -3.04 3.20
N ILE A 47 -4.75 -2.54 2.11
CA ILE A 47 -5.63 -3.33 1.25
C ILE A 47 -4.82 -4.46 0.60
N GLY A 48 -3.61 -4.16 0.13
CA GLY A 48 -2.67 -5.15 -0.40
C GLY A 48 -2.30 -6.23 0.64
N LEU A 49 -1.98 -5.83 1.87
CA LEU A 49 -1.69 -6.75 2.99
C LEU A 49 -2.90 -7.66 3.29
N SER A 50 -4.10 -7.09 3.33
CA SER A 50 -5.33 -7.83 3.61
C SER A 50 -5.60 -8.87 2.52
N ILE A 51 -5.45 -8.48 1.25
CA ILE A 51 -5.62 -9.38 0.10
C ILE A 51 -4.57 -10.49 0.14
N LEU A 52 -3.29 -10.16 0.35
CA LEU A 52 -2.22 -11.16 0.43
C LEU A 52 -2.41 -12.14 1.58
N PHE A 53 -2.91 -11.68 2.73
CA PHE A 53 -3.21 -12.55 3.86
C PHE A 53 -4.35 -13.53 3.54
N VAL A 54 -5.44 -13.03 2.93
CA VAL A 54 -6.57 -13.87 2.50
C VAL A 54 -6.14 -14.88 1.43
N LEU A 55 -5.41 -14.43 0.41
CA LEU A 55 -4.88 -15.31 -0.65
C LEU A 55 -3.88 -16.33 -0.10
N GLY A 56 -3.02 -15.94 0.84
CA GLY A 56 -2.10 -16.86 1.51
C GLY A 56 -2.85 -17.95 2.29
N ARG A 57 -3.94 -17.59 2.97
CA ARG A 57 -4.80 -18.57 3.67
C ARG A 57 -5.51 -19.50 2.69
N ILE A 58 -6.13 -18.96 1.64
CA ILE A 58 -6.82 -19.77 0.63
C ILE A 58 -5.81 -20.70 -0.07
N GLY A 59 -4.64 -20.19 -0.43
CA GLY A 59 -3.56 -20.98 -1.02
C GLY A 59 -3.12 -22.12 -0.11
N ALA A 60 -2.95 -21.88 1.20
CA ALA A 60 -2.61 -22.92 2.15
C ALA A 60 -3.67 -24.04 2.27
N TYR A 61 -4.95 -23.72 2.04
CA TYR A 61 -6.04 -24.72 2.05
C TYR A 61 -6.17 -25.49 0.73
N LEU A 62 -5.91 -24.85 -0.41
CA LEU A 62 -6.15 -25.42 -1.74
C LEU A 62 -4.93 -26.18 -2.30
N ILE A 63 -3.73 -25.84 -1.84
CA ILE A 63 -2.48 -26.26 -2.47
C ILE A 63 -1.80 -27.30 -1.57
N ASP A 64 -2.07 -28.58 -1.85
CA ASP A 64 -1.33 -29.70 -1.27
C ASP A 64 -0.09 -29.99 -2.14
N VAL A 65 0.86 -29.06 -2.12
CA VAL A 65 2.09 -29.15 -2.92
C VAL A 65 3.20 -29.81 -2.11
N TYR A 66 3.90 -30.78 -2.75
CA TYR A 66 5.12 -31.43 -2.24
C TYR A 66 6.10 -30.43 -1.62
N GLU A 67 6.71 -30.82 -0.50
CA GLU A 67 7.27 -29.92 0.52
C GLU A 67 8.16 -28.79 -0.02
N LEU A 68 9.09 -29.09 -0.92
CA LEU A 68 10.06 -28.10 -1.42
C LEU A 68 9.39 -26.91 -2.16
N LYS A 69 8.41 -27.18 -3.02
CA LYS A 69 7.72 -26.14 -3.79
C LYS A 69 6.84 -25.29 -2.87
N ARG A 70 6.23 -25.91 -1.85
CA ARG A 70 5.43 -25.22 -0.83
C ARG A 70 6.29 -24.29 0.01
N GLU A 71 7.49 -24.73 0.42
CA GLU A 71 8.44 -23.92 1.18
C GLU A 71 8.91 -22.69 0.39
N LEU A 72 9.25 -22.86 -0.89
CA LEU A 72 9.65 -21.73 -1.74
C LEU A 72 8.53 -20.69 -1.90
N ILE A 73 7.29 -21.14 -2.11
CA ILE A 73 6.12 -20.25 -2.19
C ILE A 73 5.91 -19.53 -0.85
N SER A 74 6.02 -20.25 0.27
CA SER A 74 5.88 -19.68 1.62
C SER A 74 6.96 -18.62 1.90
N LEU A 75 8.22 -18.89 1.51
CA LEU A 75 9.32 -17.95 1.68
C LEU A 75 9.12 -16.70 0.82
N PHE A 76 8.71 -16.86 -0.44
CA PHE A 76 8.41 -15.75 -1.33
C PHE A 76 7.25 -14.89 -0.81
N LEU A 77 6.12 -15.50 -0.44
CA LEU A 77 4.96 -14.77 0.09
C LEU A 77 5.26 -14.12 1.45
N GLY A 78 6.01 -14.79 2.32
CA GLY A 78 6.43 -14.25 3.61
C GLY A 78 7.36 -13.04 3.47
N THR A 79 8.36 -13.13 2.59
CA THR A 79 9.27 -12.00 2.32
C THR A 79 8.56 -10.83 1.65
N ALA A 80 7.63 -11.09 0.72
CA ALA A 80 6.77 -10.06 0.15
C ALA A 80 5.88 -9.38 1.20
N LEU A 81 5.25 -10.16 2.09
CA LEU A 81 4.45 -9.65 3.20
C LEU A 81 5.27 -8.74 4.13
N ILE A 82 6.46 -9.19 4.55
CA ILE A 82 7.35 -8.40 5.41
C ILE A 82 7.75 -7.10 4.69
N SER A 83 8.10 -7.18 3.41
CA SER A 83 8.49 -6.00 2.62
C SER A 83 7.37 -4.97 2.55
N ILE A 84 6.13 -5.41 2.29
CA ILE A 84 4.96 -4.52 2.24
C ILE A 84 4.62 -3.97 3.64
N ALA A 85 4.75 -4.77 4.69
CA ALA A 85 4.51 -4.32 6.06
C ALA A 85 5.50 -3.23 6.49
N LEU A 86 6.80 -3.43 6.23
CA LEU A 86 7.84 -2.43 6.48
C LEU A 86 7.62 -1.16 5.63
N TRP A 87 7.21 -1.34 4.37
CA TRP A 87 6.84 -0.23 3.51
C TRP A 87 5.68 0.59 4.09
N GLN A 88 4.64 -0.09 4.57
CA GLN A 88 3.50 0.57 5.21
C GLN A 88 3.91 1.30 6.50
N ALA A 89 4.77 0.70 7.31
CA ALA A 89 5.31 1.34 8.51
C ALA A 89 6.08 2.62 8.18
N LEU A 90 6.90 2.62 7.12
CA LEU A 90 7.61 3.81 6.64
C LEU A 90 6.63 4.92 6.22
N LEU A 91 5.61 4.59 5.44
CA LEU A 91 4.63 5.58 4.98
C LEU A 91 3.86 6.20 6.16
N LEU A 92 3.46 5.38 7.15
CA LEU A 92 2.80 5.86 8.36
C LEU A 92 3.71 6.74 9.22
N TYR A 93 4.98 6.35 9.37
CA TYR A 93 5.97 7.15 10.06
C TYR A 93 6.12 8.53 9.42
N LEU A 94 6.28 8.58 8.09
CA LEU A 94 6.38 9.85 7.36
C LEU A 94 5.10 10.68 7.50
N LEU A 95 3.93 10.05 7.40
CA LEU A 95 2.65 10.72 7.55
C LEU A 95 2.51 11.34 8.95
N ALA A 96 2.79 10.56 10.00
CA ALA A 96 2.76 11.03 11.38
C ALA A 96 3.77 12.18 11.62
N SER A 97 4.97 12.06 11.08
CA SER A 97 6.01 13.11 11.16
C SER A 97 5.54 14.43 10.53
N PHE A 98 4.94 14.38 9.33
CA PHE A 98 4.43 15.58 8.68
C PHE A 98 3.19 16.17 9.36
N ILE A 99 2.27 15.34 9.85
CA ILE A 99 1.11 15.79 10.63
C ILE A 99 1.57 16.50 11.90
N PHE A 100 2.50 15.89 12.63
CA PHE A 100 3.06 16.46 13.86
C PHE A 100 3.80 17.77 13.61
N ALA A 101 4.61 17.83 12.55
CA ALA A 101 5.31 19.05 12.14
C ALA A 101 4.35 20.16 11.70
N PHE A 102 3.20 19.81 11.11
CA PHE A 102 2.15 20.78 10.76
C PHE A 102 1.42 21.29 12.00
N TRP A 103 1.17 20.43 12.99
CA TRP A 103 0.47 20.81 14.23
C TRP A 103 1.29 21.70 15.18
N ARG A 104 2.64 21.65 15.09
CA ARG A 104 3.54 22.53 15.85
C ARG A 104 3.68 23.95 15.28
N ARG A 105 3.10 24.24 14.11
CA ARG A 105 3.07 25.58 13.52
C ARG A 105 1.73 26.25 13.78
#